data_AF-A0A191WEJ6-F1
#
_entry.id   AF-A0A191WEJ6-F1
#
_cell.length_a   1.000
_cell.length_b   1.000
_cell.length_c   1.000
_cell.angle_alpha   90.00
_cell.angle_beta   90.00
_cell.angle_gamma   90.00
#
_symmetry.space_group_name_H-M   'P 1'
#
loop_
_entity.id
_entity.type
_entity.pdbx_description
1 polymer ?
#
loop_
_entity_poly.entity_id
_entity_poly.type
_entity_poly.pdbx_seq_one_letter_code
_entity_poly.pdbx_strand_id
1 'polypeptide(L)'
;MSGGYQRGSGDGLDGLVQQINEIKRRLRELEIPSGTQNASLVAQVQAKLAELTETVEELVESAMDDFYTKAEIDAKVASPGAIAPSTVTASGAISSAGSLTVAGEVRMPNVPVTILTSAYFATYGSTSDGGRIGHVPSSQRFKQDIAPATLDPATLQALQVVTFRYINAVEELGEDADQEIGLIAEEVHALGLHWLVYYDADGLPFGIKYDRLSLALLPVVQSLTNDVAAIKTLLGV
;
A
#
# COMPACT_ATOMS: atom_id res chain seq x y z
N MET A 1 -26.11 108.56 -72.78
CA MET A 1 -27.23 108.37 -71.83
C MET A 1 -27.30 106.90 -71.45
N SER A 2 -27.67 106.65 -70.19
CA SER A 2 -28.02 105.36 -69.57
C SER A 2 -26.87 104.49 -69.06
N GLY A 3 -26.67 104.57 -67.75
CA GLY A 3 -26.03 103.51 -66.96
C GLY A 3 -27.04 102.40 -66.60
N GLY A 4 -26.51 101.22 -66.31
CA GLY A 4 -27.27 100.10 -65.76
C GLY A 4 -26.38 99.34 -64.77
N TYR A 5 -26.84 99.25 -63.52
CA TYR A 5 -26.23 98.50 -62.43
C TYR A 5 -26.62 97.00 -62.47
N GLN A 6 -25.79 96.19 -61.80
CA GLN A 6 -26.08 94.85 -61.19
C GLN A 6 -26.19 93.66 -62.17
N ARG A 7 -25.62 92.47 -61.89
CA ARG A 7 -25.45 91.71 -60.64
C ARG A 7 -24.12 90.93 -60.67
N GLY A 8 -23.49 90.74 -59.51
CA GLY A 8 -22.35 89.85 -59.33
C GLY A 8 -22.73 88.41 -59.70
N SER A 9 -22.06 87.84 -60.70
CA SER A 9 -22.37 86.51 -61.22
C SER A 9 -21.59 85.45 -60.45
N GLY A 10 -22.19 84.96 -59.36
CA GLY A 10 -22.36 83.53 -59.05
C GLY A 10 -21.19 82.55 -58.90
N ASP A 11 -19.97 82.83 -59.32
CA ASP A 11 -19.00 81.75 -59.63
C ASP A 11 -18.28 81.14 -58.40
N GLY A 12 -18.19 81.88 -57.29
CA GLY A 12 -17.49 81.42 -56.08
C GLY A 12 -18.25 80.41 -55.23
N LEU A 13 -19.59 80.46 -55.26
CA LEU A 13 -20.45 79.53 -54.51
C LEU A 13 -20.58 78.19 -55.23
N ASP A 14 -20.51 78.17 -56.56
CA ASP A 14 -20.61 76.93 -57.34
C ASP A 14 -19.43 75.98 -57.08
N GLY A 15 -18.21 76.50 -56.93
CA GLY A 15 -17.05 75.71 -56.53
C GLY A 15 -17.18 75.10 -55.12
N LEU A 16 -17.69 75.87 -54.15
CA LEU A 16 -17.95 75.38 -52.79
C LEU A 16 -19.09 74.35 -52.76
N VAL A 17 -20.14 74.55 -53.56
CA VAL A 17 -21.25 73.59 -53.70
C VAL A 17 -20.74 72.28 -54.32
N GLN A 18 -19.86 72.33 -55.32
CA GLN A 18 -19.23 71.14 -55.88
C GLN A 18 -18.37 70.41 -54.84
N GLN A 19 -17.56 71.13 -54.06
CA GLN A 19 -16.74 70.53 -53.00
C GLN A 19 -17.59 69.93 -51.88
N ILE A 20 -18.67 70.58 -51.45
CA ILE A 20 -19.60 70.04 -50.45
C ILE A 20 -20.34 68.82 -51.00
N ASN A 21 -20.72 68.81 -52.27
CA ASN A 21 -21.35 67.66 -52.91
C ASN A 21 -20.37 66.47 -53.03
N GLU A 22 -19.10 66.74 -53.33
CA GLU A 22 -18.04 65.73 -53.37
C GLU A 22 -17.73 65.18 -51.96
N ILE A 23 -17.68 66.04 -50.94
CA ILE A 23 -17.52 65.61 -49.55
C ILE A 23 -18.73 64.79 -49.09
N LYS A 24 -19.97 65.20 -49.41
CA LYS A 24 -21.18 64.41 -49.13
C LYS A 24 -21.21 63.08 -49.89
N ARG A 25 -20.60 63.02 -51.07
CA ARG A 25 -20.43 61.77 -51.84
C ARG A 25 -19.44 60.85 -51.12
N ARG A 26 -18.26 61.35 -50.80
CA ARG A 26 -17.23 60.59 -50.05
C ARG A 26 -17.71 60.17 -48.65
N LEU A 27 -18.46 61.04 -47.97
CA LEU A 27 -19.04 60.75 -46.67
C LEU A 27 -20.11 59.65 -46.78
N ARG A 28 -20.95 59.65 -47.82
CA ARG A 28 -21.87 58.53 -48.10
C ARG A 28 -21.15 57.22 -48.47
N GLU A 29 -20.01 57.31 -49.15
CA GLU A 29 -19.14 56.16 -49.44
C GLU A 29 -18.42 55.64 -48.18
N LEU A 30 -18.26 56.48 -47.14
CA LEU A 30 -17.67 56.14 -45.82
C LEU A 30 -18.71 55.69 -44.79
N GLU A 31 -19.92 56.25 -44.80
CA GLU A 31 -21.00 56.00 -43.83
C GLU A 31 -21.78 54.71 -44.12
N ILE A 32 -21.66 54.18 -45.34
CA ILE A 32 -22.21 52.88 -45.71
C ILE A 32 -21.00 52.02 -46.00
N PRO A 33 -20.57 51.13 -45.08
CA PRO A 33 -19.54 50.15 -45.40
C PRO A 33 -19.97 49.49 -46.71
N SER A 34 -19.21 49.74 -47.78
CA SER A 34 -19.65 49.29 -49.09
C SER A 34 -19.84 47.78 -49.03
N GLY A 35 -20.83 47.23 -49.74
CA GLY A 35 -21.05 45.77 -49.76
C GLY A 35 -19.76 44.99 -50.02
N THR A 36 -18.82 45.59 -50.76
CA THR A 36 -17.46 45.11 -51.02
C THR A 36 -16.53 45.10 -49.80
N GLN A 37 -16.51 46.16 -48.96
CA GLN A 37 -15.71 46.19 -47.73
C GLN A 37 -16.25 45.20 -46.70
N ASN A 38 -17.57 45.12 -46.54
CA ASN A 38 -18.21 44.11 -45.70
C ASN A 38 -17.94 42.70 -46.21
N ALA A 39 -18.02 42.47 -47.52
CA ALA A 39 -17.68 41.18 -48.12
C ALA A 39 -16.20 40.82 -47.92
N SER A 40 -15.29 41.79 -48.01
CA SER A 40 -13.86 41.58 -47.74
C SER A 40 -13.60 41.23 -46.27
N LEU A 41 -14.25 41.91 -45.32
CA LEU A 41 -14.15 41.58 -43.90
C LEU A 41 -14.72 40.20 -43.60
N VAL A 42 -15.89 39.86 -44.17
CA VAL A 42 -16.49 38.53 -44.04
C VAL A 42 -15.54 37.45 -44.59
N ALA A 43 -14.91 37.68 -45.74
CA ALA A 43 -13.94 36.75 -46.31
C ALA A 43 -12.69 36.57 -45.41
N GLN A 44 -12.20 37.65 -44.81
CA GLN A 44 -11.07 37.59 -43.86
C GLN A 44 -11.43 36.82 -42.58
N VAL A 45 -12.62 37.05 -42.02
CA VAL A 45 -13.12 36.31 -40.86
C VAL A 45 -13.29 34.83 -41.20
N GLN A 46 -13.85 34.50 -42.37
CA GLN A 46 -13.98 33.11 -42.83
C GLN A 46 -12.61 32.42 -42.98
N ALA A 47 -11.62 33.13 -43.54
CA ALA A 47 -10.26 32.60 -43.65
C ALA A 47 -9.63 32.35 -42.27
N LYS A 48 -9.77 33.28 -41.32
CA LYS A 48 -9.25 33.11 -39.95
C LYS A 48 -9.96 32.01 -39.17
N LEU A 49 -11.26 31.81 -39.38
CA LEU A 49 -11.98 30.69 -38.79
C LEU A 49 -11.49 29.34 -39.35
N ALA A 50 -11.19 29.27 -40.65
CA ALA A 50 -10.62 28.05 -41.24
C ALA A 50 -9.22 27.73 -40.69
N GLU A 51 -8.34 28.74 -40.60
CA GLU A 51 -7.01 28.58 -39.97
C GLU A 51 -7.13 28.14 -38.50
N LEU A 52 -8.09 28.69 -37.76
CA LEU A 52 -8.33 28.31 -36.37
C LEU A 52 -8.82 26.86 -36.26
N THR A 53 -9.72 26.42 -37.14
CA THR A 53 -10.20 25.04 -37.18
C THR A 53 -9.04 24.07 -37.43
N GLU A 54 -8.19 24.34 -38.42
CA GLU A 54 -7.01 23.52 -38.73
C GLU A 54 -6.05 23.46 -37.53
N THR A 55 -5.74 24.61 -36.92
CA THR A 55 -4.87 24.67 -35.74
C THR A 55 -5.45 23.88 -34.56
N VAL A 56 -6.77 23.92 -34.37
CA VAL A 56 -7.45 23.19 -33.29
C VAL A 56 -7.43 21.69 -33.55
N GLU A 57 -7.67 21.26 -34.79
CA GLU A 57 -7.61 19.85 -35.18
C GLU A 57 -6.20 19.28 -34.97
N GLU A 58 -5.17 19.99 -35.43
CA GLU A 58 -3.77 19.59 -35.21
C GLU A 58 -3.42 19.50 -33.72
N LEU A 59 -3.88 20.46 -32.90
CA LEU A 59 -3.63 20.45 -31.46
C LEU A 59 -4.35 19.29 -30.77
N VAL A 60 -5.58 18.98 -31.18
CA VAL A 60 -6.36 17.86 -30.61
C VAL A 60 -5.72 16.53 -30.98
N GLU A 61 -5.31 16.34 -32.24
CA GLU A 61 -4.62 15.12 -32.67
C GLU A 61 -3.29 14.94 -31.94
N SER A 62 -2.46 15.98 -31.88
CA SER A 62 -1.17 15.92 -31.17
C SER A 62 -1.32 15.65 -29.68
N ALA A 63 -2.39 16.12 -29.04
CA ALA A 63 -2.61 15.92 -27.62
C ALA A 63 -3.24 14.55 -27.32
N MET A 64 -4.08 14.03 -28.20
CA MET A 64 -4.81 12.77 -27.97
C MET A 64 -3.88 11.56 -27.83
N ASP A 65 -2.74 11.53 -28.53
CA ASP A 65 -1.76 10.44 -28.43
C ASP A 65 -1.06 10.39 -27.05
N ASP A 66 -1.04 11.50 -26.31
CA ASP A 66 -0.43 11.59 -24.97
C ASP A 66 -1.38 11.12 -23.85
N PHE A 67 -2.67 10.94 -24.14
CA PHE A 67 -3.68 10.56 -23.14
C PHE A 67 -4.22 9.15 -23.37
N TYR A 68 -4.36 8.40 -22.29
CA TYR A 68 -5.16 7.18 -22.31
C TYR A 68 -6.64 7.52 -22.48
N THR A 69 -7.30 6.77 -23.35
CA THR A 69 -8.76 6.72 -23.40
C THR A 69 -9.32 6.15 -22.10
N LYS A 70 -10.59 6.43 -21.81
CA LYS A 70 -11.29 5.84 -20.66
C LYS A 70 -11.19 4.31 -20.64
N ALA A 71 -11.33 3.67 -21.80
CA ALA A 71 -11.25 2.22 -21.91
C ALA A 71 -9.86 1.68 -21.54
N GLU A 72 -8.79 2.38 -21.92
CA GLU A 72 -7.42 2.01 -21.56
C GLU A 72 -7.15 2.22 -20.06
N ILE A 73 -7.67 3.31 -19.48
CA ILE A 73 -7.60 3.55 -18.04
C ILE A 73 -8.32 2.41 -17.29
N ASP A 74 -9.56 2.10 -17.67
CA ASP A 74 -10.35 1.05 -17.04
C ASP A 74 -9.65 -0.32 -17.14
N ALA A 75 -9.04 -0.63 -18.29
CA ALA A 75 -8.27 -1.87 -18.48
C ALA A 75 -7.01 -1.92 -17.59
N LYS A 76 -6.25 -0.84 -17.50
CA LYS A 76 -5.05 -0.76 -16.66
C LYS A 76 -5.38 -0.79 -15.17
N VAL A 77 -6.49 -0.19 -14.75
CA VAL A 77 -6.96 -0.23 -13.35
C VAL A 77 -7.47 -1.63 -12.99
N ALA A 78 -8.19 -2.30 -13.89
CA ALA A 78 -8.70 -3.65 -13.66
C ALA A 78 -7.59 -4.71 -13.63
N SER A 79 -6.46 -4.49 -14.30
CA SER A 79 -5.34 -5.42 -14.37
C SER A 79 -4.00 -4.68 -14.46
N PRO A 80 -3.55 -4.07 -13.36
CA PRO A 80 -2.39 -3.18 -13.36
C PRO A 80 -1.04 -3.88 -13.53
N GLY A 81 -1.00 -5.22 -13.53
CA GLY A 81 0.24 -5.98 -13.57
C GLY A 81 1.06 -5.83 -12.29
N ALA A 82 2.38 -5.79 -12.41
CA ALA A 82 3.28 -5.55 -11.28
C ALA A 82 3.34 -4.06 -10.92
N ILE A 83 3.03 -3.73 -9.67
CA ILE A 83 3.10 -2.36 -9.14
C ILE A 83 4.24 -2.29 -8.14
N ALA A 84 5.13 -1.31 -8.28
CA ALA A 84 6.28 -1.07 -7.38
C ALA A 84 6.23 0.34 -6.78
N PRO A 85 5.23 0.67 -5.93
CA PRO A 85 5.13 1.97 -5.31
C PRO A 85 6.10 2.08 -4.13
N SER A 86 6.45 3.30 -3.71
CA SER A 86 7.21 3.51 -2.47
C SER A 86 6.36 3.20 -1.22
N THR A 87 5.06 3.43 -1.28
CA THR A 87 4.13 3.19 -0.17
C THR A 87 2.73 2.92 -0.72
N VAL A 88 2.00 2.01 -0.06
CA VAL A 88 0.57 1.76 -0.29
C VAL A 88 -0.17 2.01 1.01
N THR A 89 -1.13 2.94 0.98
CA THR A 89 -2.04 3.20 2.10
C THR A 89 -3.44 2.80 1.70
N ALA A 90 -4.06 1.90 2.49
CA ALA A 90 -5.46 1.51 2.34
C ALA A 90 -6.23 1.86 3.62
N SER A 91 -7.36 2.54 3.49
CA SER A 91 -8.28 2.82 4.60
C SER A 91 -9.26 1.66 4.86
N GLY A 92 -9.37 0.73 3.91
CA GLY A 92 -10.21 -0.46 3.99
C GLY A 92 -9.39 -1.74 4.11
N ALA A 93 -10.07 -2.88 3.94
CA ALA A 93 -9.42 -4.18 3.94
C ALA A 93 -8.49 -4.37 2.73
N ILE A 94 -7.37 -5.05 2.96
CA ILE A 94 -6.48 -5.55 1.91
C ILE A 94 -6.67 -7.07 1.85
N SER A 95 -6.99 -7.60 0.68
CA SER A 95 -7.10 -9.05 0.45
C SER A 95 -6.20 -9.47 -0.71
N SER A 96 -5.59 -10.64 -0.59
CA SER A 96 -4.79 -11.27 -1.65
C SER A 96 -5.39 -12.63 -2.01
N ALA A 97 -5.58 -12.88 -3.31
CA ALA A 97 -6.01 -14.20 -3.78
C ALA A 97 -4.89 -15.25 -3.65
N GLY A 98 -3.63 -14.81 -3.77
CA GLY A 98 -2.44 -15.60 -3.51
C GLY A 98 -1.82 -15.34 -2.14
N SER A 99 -0.58 -15.78 -1.97
CA SER A 99 0.20 -15.57 -0.75
C SER A 99 0.66 -14.12 -0.59
N LEU A 100 0.64 -13.62 0.65
CA LEU A 100 1.29 -12.37 1.05
C LEU A 100 2.69 -12.70 1.59
N THR A 101 3.73 -12.11 0.99
CA THR A 101 5.12 -12.19 1.49
C THR A 101 5.55 -10.81 1.93
N VAL A 102 6.04 -10.68 3.16
CA VAL A 102 6.55 -9.42 3.72
C VAL A 102 8.02 -9.62 4.06
N ALA A 103 8.90 -8.85 3.42
CA ALA A 103 10.34 -8.95 3.66
C ALA A 103 10.77 -8.28 4.97
N GLY A 104 10.04 -7.26 5.40
CA GLY A 104 10.24 -6.57 6.68
C GLY A 104 9.31 -7.08 7.78
N GLU A 105 9.20 -6.29 8.84
CA GLU A 105 8.28 -6.59 9.95
C GLU A 105 6.81 -6.40 9.58
N VAL A 106 5.93 -7.12 10.28
CA VAL A 106 4.48 -6.90 10.24
C VAL A 106 4.02 -6.37 11.59
N ARG A 107 3.73 -5.08 11.67
CA ARG A 107 3.30 -4.41 12.91
C ARG A 107 1.77 -4.43 13.06
N MET A 108 1.27 -5.18 14.03
CA MET A 108 -0.17 -5.33 14.31
C MET A 108 -0.52 -4.86 15.74
N PRO A 109 -0.64 -3.54 15.99
CA PRO A 109 -0.74 -2.98 17.34
C PRO A 109 -1.99 -3.43 18.11
N ASN A 110 -3.05 -3.83 17.41
CA ASN A 110 -4.31 -4.24 18.02
C ASN A 110 -4.40 -5.75 18.32
N VAL A 111 -3.42 -6.57 17.92
CA VAL A 111 -3.43 -8.01 18.19
C VAL A 111 -3.54 -8.31 19.70
N PRO A 112 -2.79 -7.66 20.60
CA PRO A 112 -2.86 -7.96 22.04
C PRO A 112 -4.21 -7.61 22.70
N VAL A 113 -4.99 -6.72 22.10
CA VAL A 113 -6.26 -6.21 22.68
C VAL A 113 -7.50 -6.71 21.93
N THR A 114 -7.33 -7.38 20.79
CA THR A 114 -8.45 -7.93 20.01
C THR A 114 -8.88 -9.26 20.61
N ILE A 115 -10.13 -9.32 21.10
CA ILE A 115 -10.68 -10.54 21.71
C ILE A 115 -11.32 -11.43 20.63
N LEU A 116 -10.85 -12.68 20.54
CA LEU A 116 -11.44 -13.71 19.69
C LEU A 116 -12.42 -14.57 20.50
N THR A 117 -13.61 -14.86 19.96
CA THR A 117 -14.71 -15.52 20.72
C THR A 117 -15.18 -16.84 20.12
N SER A 118 -14.77 -17.20 18.91
CA SER A 118 -15.09 -18.49 18.30
C SER A 118 -13.96 -18.97 17.38
N ALA A 119 -13.81 -20.30 17.27
CA ALA A 119 -12.93 -21.02 16.35
C ALA A 119 -11.56 -20.36 16.07
N TYR A 120 -10.57 -20.63 16.93
CA TYR A 120 -9.18 -20.16 16.78
C TYR A 120 -8.18 -21.33 16.89
N PHE A 121 -7.00 -21.16 16.31
CA PHE A 121 -5.87 -22.09 16.43
C PHE A 121 -4.61 -21.32 16.86
N ALA A 122 -3.74 -21.99 17.60
CA ALA A 122 -2.38 -21.51 17.77
C ALA A 122 -1.64 -21.57 16.42
N THR A 123 -0.98 -20.47 16.06
CA THR A 123 -0.20 -20.38 14.82
C THR A 123 1.29 -20.45 15.12
N TYR A 124 2.06 -20.92 14.15
CA TYR A 124 3.50 -21.11 14.19
C TYR A 124 4.13 -20.41 12.99
N GLY A 125 5.30 -19.81 13.19
CA GLY A 125 6.18 -19.39 12.09
C GLY A 125 7.15 -20.52 11.72
N SER A 126 7.33 -20.75 10.42
CA SER A 126 8.26 -21.74 9.89
C SER A 126 9.55 -21.09 9.41
N THR A 127 10.69 -21.51 9.96
CA THR A 127 12.02 -21.07 9.49
C THR A 127 12.49 -21.88 8.27
N SER A 128 11.91 -23.05 8.01
CA SER A 128 12.34 -23.95 6.93
C SER A 128 11.61 -23.74 5.60
N ASP A 129 10.51 -22.97 5.61
CA ASP A 129 9.63 -22.77 4.45
C ASP A 129 9.42 -21.28 4.18
N GLY A 130 10.52 -20.53 4.12
CA GLY A 130 10.52 -19.11 3.76
C GLY A 130 9.71 -18.22 4.71
N GLY A 131 9.61 -18.55 5.99
CA GLY A 131 8.93 -17.70 6.98
C GLY A 131 7.41 -17.86 7.06
N ARG A 132 6.82 -18.91 6.48
CA ARG A 132 5.35 -19.08 6.47
C ARG A 132 4.75 -19.18 7.86
N ILE A 133 3.60 -18.53 8.05
CA ILE A 133 2.75 -18.69 9.23
C ILE A 133 1.72 -19.78 8.95
N GLY A 134 1.57 -20.74 9.86
CA GLY A 134 0.65 -21.86 9.72
C GLY A 134 0.21 -22.44 11.07
N HIS A 135 -0.40 -23.62 11.06
CA HIS A 135 -0.77 -24.37 12.27
C HIS A 135 -0.33 -25.82 12.14
N VAL A 136 -0.15 -26.51 13.28
CA VAL A 136 0.24 -27.92 13.30
C VAL A 136 -0.92 -28.80 13.79
N PRO A 137 -1.39 -29.79 13.00
CA PRO A 137 -2.50 -30.64 13.41
C PRO A 137 -2.04 -31.71 14.42
N SER A 138 -2.93 -32.10 15.34
CA SER A 138 -2.64 -33.15 16.34
C SER A 138 -3.51 -34.41 16.21
N SER A 139 -4.38 -34.49 15.19
CA SER A 139 -5.20 -35.67 14.93
C SER A 139 -4.36 -36.85 14.44
N GLN A 140 -4.69 -38.06 14.89
CA GLN A 140 -4.05 -39.31 14.44
C GLN A 140 -4.00 -39.44 12.91
N ARG A 141 -4.97 -38.87 12.18
CA ARG A 141 -5.02 -38.90 10.71
C ARG A 141 -3.83 -38.22 10.03
N PHE A 142 -3.13 -37.33 10.74
CA PHE A 142 -1.95 -36.62 10.25
C PHE A 142 -0.65 -37.14 10.89
N LYS A 143 -0.70 -38.28 11.59
CA LYS A 143 0.44 -38.85 12.32
C LYS A 143 0.69 -40.28 11.85
N GLN A 144 1.95 -40.66 11.82
CA GLN A 144 2.44 -42.00 11.49
C GLN A 144 3.39 -42.47 12.59
N ASP A 145 3.60 -43.78 12.72
CA ASP A 145 4.58 -44.40 13.63
C ASP A 145 4.39 -43.97 15.10
N ILE A 146 3.13 -43.98 15.54
CA ILE A 146 2.74 -43.58 16.90
C ILE A 146 3.19 -44.66 17.89
N ALA A 147 4.17 -44.31 18.72
CA ALA A 147 4.67 -45.13 19.81
C ALA A 147 4.71 -44.33 21.13
N PRO A 148 4.66 -44.99 22.29
CA PRO A 148 4.89 -44.34 23.57
C PRO A 148 6.26 -43.65 23.61
N ALA A 149 6.30 -42.39 24.02
CA ALA A 149 7.57 -41.69 24.24
C ALA A 149 8.22 -42.19 25.52
N THR A 150 9.49 -42.56 25.45
CA THR A 150 10.31 -42.86 26.64
C THR A 150 11.20 -41.66 26.90
N LEU A 151 10.92 -40.92 27.97
CA LEU A 151 11.72 -39.79 28.43
C LEU A 151 12.38 -40.18 29.75
N ASP A 152 13.67 -39.89 29.89
CA ASP A 152 14.39 -40.10 31.15
C ASP A 152 13.97 -39.03 32.18
N PRO A 153 13.32 -39.42 33.29
CA PRO A 153 12.91 -38.47 34.32
C PRO A 153 14.10 -37.73 34.96
N ALA A 154 15.27 -38.35 35.04
CA ALA A 154 16.45 -37.72 35.64
C ALA A 154 16.94 -36.55 34.78
N THR A 155 16.98 -36.74 33.46
CA THR A 155 17.31 -35.67 32.49
C THR A 155 16.34 -34.49 32.59
N LEU A 156 15.03 -34.75 32.73
CA LEU A 156 14.03 -33.68 32.87
C LEU A 156 14.13 -32.95 34.21
N GLN A 157 14.47 -33.65 35.29
CA GLN A 157 14.69 -33.04 36.61
C GLN A 157 15.97 -32.20 36.68
N ALA A 158 16.93 -32.45 35.78
CA ALA A 158 18.16 -31.67 35.66
C ALA A 158 17.96 -30.32 34.95
N LEU A 159 16.77 -30.05 34.37
CA LEU A 159 16.44 -28.76 33.79
C LEU A 159 16.48 -27.66 34.86
N GLN A 160 17.26 -26.61 34.62
CA GLN A 160 17.39 -25.48 35.53
C GLN A 160 16.59 -24.27 35.03
N VAL A 161 15.59 -23.87 35.81
CA VAL A 161 14.90 -22.59 35.58
C VAL A 161 15.77 -21.46 36.10
N VAL A 162 16.04 -20.48 35.24
CA VAL A 162 16.86 -19.30 35.54
C VAL A 162 16.04 -18.03 35.39
N THR A 163 16.52 -16.94 35.97
CA THR A 163 16.02 -15.60 35.69
C THR A 163 17.10 -14.79 35.00
N PHE A 164 16.72 -13.91 34.08
CA PHE A 164 17.65 -13.16 33.25
C PHE A 164 17.03 -11.84 32.79
N ARG A 165 17.83 -10.96 32.17
CA ARG A 165 17.35 -9.79 31.43
C ARG A 165 17.88 -9.90 30.00
N TYR A 166 17.08 -9.52 29.01
CA TYR A 166 17.57 -9.47 27.63
C TYR A 166 18.60 -8.36 27.47
N ILE A 167 19.69 -8.64 26.75
CA ILE A 167 20.77 -7.66 26.50
C ILE A 167 20.20 -6.39 25.88
N ASN A 168 19.41 -6.50 24.80
CA ASN A 168 18.81 -5.34 24.12
C ASN A 168 17.89 -4.53 25.05
N ALA A 169 17.14 -5.19 25.95
CA ALA A 169 16.27 -4.49 26.89
C ALA A 169 17.10 -3.70 27.92
N VAL A 170 18.21 -4.27 28.41
CA VAL A 170 19.14 -3.56 29.31
C VAL A 170 19.85 -2.41 28.59
N GLU A 171 20.21 -2.59 27.32
CA GLU A 171 20.80 -1.52 26.50
C GLU A 171 19.84 -0.34 26.28
N GLU A 172 18.54 -0.61 26.11
CA GLU A 172 17.52 0.42 25.88
C GLU A 172 17.00 1.07 27.18
N LEU A 173 16.76 0.26 28.23
CA LEU A 173 16.04 0.66 29.44
C LEU A 173 16.92 0.68 30.70
N GLY A 174 18.15 0.16 30.64
CA GLY A 174 19.06 0.12 31.79
C GLY A 174 18.50 -0.72 32.94
N GLU A 175 18.43 -0.12 34.13
CA GLU A 175 17.89 -0.79 35.33
C GLU A 175 16.37 -1.00 35.28
N ASP A 176 15.67 -0.27 34.41
CA ASP A 176 14.23 -0.44 34.20
C ASP A 176 13.90 -1.63 33.28
N ALA A 177 14.92 -2.36 32.79
CA ALA A 177 14.72 -3.56 31.99
C ALA A 177 14.12 -4.70 32.83
N ASP A 178 13.00 -5.24 32.33
CA ASP A 178 12.26 -6.31 33.01
C ASP A 178 13.10 -7.58 33.18
N GLN A 179 12.91 -8.23 34.33
CA GLN A 179 13.48 -9.53 34.62
C GLN A 179 12.54 -10.63 34.12
N GLU A 180 13.11 -11.52 33.32
CA GLU A 180 12.43 -12.65 32.70
C GLU A 180 12.78 -13.96 33.41
N ILE A 181 11.98 -14.99 33.16
CA ILE A 181 12.17 -16.35 33.67
C ILE A 181 12.15 -17.35 32.51
N GLY A 182 13.06 -18.33 32.52
CA GLY A 182 13.11 -19.32 31.46
C GLY A 182 14.22 -20.36 31.62
N LEU A 183 14.56 -21.00 30.50
CA LEU A 183 15.62 -21.99 30.34
C LEU A 183 16.65 -21.49 29.34
N ILE A 184 17.90 -21.97 29.46
CA ILE A 184 18.98 -21.70 28.50
C ILE A 184 19.04 -22.81 27.44
N ALA A 185 19.00 -22.44 26.16
CA ALA A 185 18.91 -23.40 25.05
C ALA A 185 20.10 -24.36 24.99
N GLU A 186 21.30 -23.86 25.27
CA GLU A 186 22.56 -24.59 25.32
C GLU A 186 22.59 -25.61 26.46
N GLU A 187 22.06 -25.26 27.63
CA GLU A 187 21.97 -26.18 28.77
C GLU A 187 20.99 -27.32 28.47
N VAL A 188 19.83 -27.00 27.90
CA VAL A 188 18.85 -28.01 27.46
C VAL A 188 19.43 -28.91 26.38
N HIS A 189 20.20 -28.35 25.44
CA HIS A 189 20.93 -29.10 24.43
C HIS A 189 21.96 -30.05 25.05
N ALA A 190 22.75 -29.58 26.02
CA ALA A 190 23.79 -30.38 26.68
C ALA A 190 23.21 -31.57 27.46
N LEU A 191 21.97 -31.46 27.92
CA LEU A 191 21.20 -32.56 28.52
C LEU A 191 20.67 -33.58 27.49
N GLY A 192 20.92 -33.40 26.19
CA GLY A 192 20.46 -34.28 25.12
C GLY A 192 18.99 -34.10 24.75
N LEU A 193 18.31 -33.06 25.27
CA LEU A 193 16.91 -32.76 24.99
C LEU A 193 16.72 -31.97 23.68
N HIS A 194 17.43 -32.37 22.62
CA HIS A 194 17.48 -31.65 21.34
C HIS A 194 16.10 -31.40 20.71
N TRP A 195 15.14 -32.30 20.94
CA TRP A 195 13.77 -32.17 20.42
C TRP A 195 13.02 -30.95 21.01
N LEU A 196 13.45 -30.47 22.18
CA LEU A 196 12.93 -29.31 22.89
C LEU A 196 13.64 -27.99 22.50
N VAL A 197 14.69 -28.05 21.67
CA VAL A 197 15.53 -26.88 21.31
C VAL A 197 15.25 -26.44 19.87
N TYR A 198 15.06 -25.15 19.62
CA TYR A 198 15.16 -24.54 18.30
C TYR A 198 16.62 -24.25 17.99
N TYR A 199 17.02 -24.47 16.74
CA TYR A 199 18.37 -24.17 16.26
C TYR A 199 18.29 -23.06 15.22
N ASP A 200 19.31 -22.21 15.19
CA ASP A 200 19.44 -21.16 14.17
C ASP A 200 19.99 -21.72 12.83
N ALA A 201 20.29 -20.82 11.90
CA ALA A 201 20.81 -21.18 10.58
C ALA A 201 22.21 -21.83 10.62
N ASP A 202 23.00 -21.54 11.65
CA ASP A 202 24.34 -22.10 11.86
C ASP A 202 24.29 -23.44 12.63
N GLY A 203 23.10 -23.86 13.05
CA GLY A 203 22.88 -25.09 13.80
C GLY A 203 23.18 -24.95 15.29
N LEU A 204 23.27 -23.73 15.81
CA LEU A 204 23.47 -23.46 17.23
C LEU A 204 22.14 -23.44 17.99
N PRO A 205 22.09 -23.89 19.25
CA PRO A 205 20.92 -23.72 20.11
C PRO A 205 20.51 -22.24 20.15
N PHE A 206 19.26 -21.95 19.78
CA PHE A 206 18.76 -20.57 19.64
C PHE A 206 17.57 -20.29 20.56
N GLY A 207 16.74 -21.29 20.83
CA GLY A 207 15.55 -21.11 21.64
C GLY A 207 14.94 -22.40 22.13
N ILE A 208 13.86 -22.30 22.88
CA ILE A 208 13.18 -23.45 23.49
C ILE A 208 11.77 -23.58 22.92
N LYS A 209 11.36 -24.82 22.64
CA LYS A 209 9.99 -25.19 22.28
C LYS A 209 9.12 -25.26 23.54
N TYR A 210 8.86 -24.11 24.16
CA TYR A 210 8.12 -24.04 25.43
C TYR A 210 6.71 -24.66 25.35
N ASP A 211 6.10 -24.64 24.16
CA ASP A 211 4.83 -25.33 23.86
C ASP A 211 4.89 -26.85 24.14
N ARG A 212 6.07 -27.45 24.08
CA ARG A 212 6.29 -28.88 24.30
C ARG A 212 6.82 -29.22 25.69
N LEU A 213 7.27 -28.23 26.47
CA LEU A 213 7.83 -28.47 27.80
C LEU A 213 6.81 -29.12 28.74
N SER A 214 5.55 -28.66 28.70
CA SER A 214 4.46 -29.27 29.48
C SER A 214 4.23 -30.75 29.14
N LEU A 215 4.36 -31.11 27.86
CA LEU A 215 4.28 -32.51 27.40
C LEU A 215 5.48 -33.33 27.91
N ALA A 216 6.66 -32.72 27.99
CA ALA A 216 7.86 -33.36 28.54
C ALA A 216 7.68 -33.71 30.02
N LEU A 217 7.07 -32.83 30.79
CA LEU A 217 6.89 -32.99 32.24
C LEU A 217 5.76 -33.96 32.61
N LEU A 218 4.82 -34.23 31.70
CA LEU A 218 3.69 -35.13 31.96
C LEU A 218 4.09 -36.53 32.48
N PRO A 219 5.02 -37.28 31.85
CA PRO A 219 5.45 -38.59 32.37
C PRO A 219 6.14 -38.49 33.74
N VAL A 220 6.84 -37.39 34.03
CA VAL A 220 7.47 -37.18 35.35
C VAL A 220 6.40 -37.05 36.43
N VAL A 221 5.36 -36.24 36.18
CA VAL A 221 4.24 -36.07 37.12
C VAL A 221 3.47 -37.38 37.33
N GLN A 222 3.27 -38.15 36.25
CA GLN A 222 2.65 -39.48 36.34
C GLN A 222 3.49 -40.44 37.20
N SER A 223 4.81 -40.47 37.00
CA SER A 223 5.73 -41.27 37.81
C SER A 223 5.65 -40.87 39.28
N LEU A 224 5.78 -39.57 39.59
CA LEU A 224 5.70 -39.06 40.96
C LEU A 224 4.38 -39.43 41.64
N THR A 225 3.26 -39.38 40.91
CA THR A 225 1.95 -39.76 41.43
C THR A 225 1.90 -41.25 41.79
N ASN A 226 2.47 -42.10 40.94
CA ASN A 226 2.56 -43.54 41.17
C ASN A 226 3.47 -43.87 42.36
N ASP A 227 4.63 -43.22 42.45
CA ASP A 227 5.59 -43.41 43.53
C ASP A 227 4.97 -42.98 44.88
N VAL A 228 4.28 -41.84 44.91
CA VAL A 228 3.56 -41.38 46.11
C VAL A 228 2.44 -42.35 46.49
N ALA A 229 1.68 -42.89 45.54
CA ALA A 229 0.64 -43.88 45.81
C ALA A 229 1.22 -45.19 46.36
N ALA A 230 2.34 -45.64 45.82
CA ALA A 230 3.06 -46.82 46.31
C ALA A 230 3.56 -46.59 47.74
N ILE A 231 4.16 -45.43 48.02
CA ILE A 231 4.62 -45.05 49.36
C ILE A 231 3.45 -44.99 50.35
N LYS A 232 2.33 -44.37 49.99
CA LYS A 232 1.12 -44.32 50.83
C LYS A 232 0.58 -45.71 51.16
N THR A 233 0.52 -46.59 50.16
CA THR A 233 0.15 -47.99 50.34
C THR A 233 1.08 -48.71 51.32
N LEU A 234 2.39 -48.49 51.21
CA LEU A 234 3.38 -49.06 52.13
C LEU A 234 3.24 -48.51 53.56
N LEU A 235 2.83 -47.25 53.71
CA LEU A 235 2.61 -46.58 54.99
C LEU A 235 1.22 -46.86 55.59
N GLY A 236 0.32 -47.53 54.86
CA GLY A 236 -1.03 -47.83 55.31
C GLY A 236 -1.94 -46.59 55.46
N VAL A 237 -1.64 -45.53 54.72
CA VAL A 237 -2.39 -44.25 54.69
C VAL A 237 -2.91 -43.91 53.30
#